data_AF-A0A1H1KT33-F1
#
_entry.id   AF-A0A1H1KT33-F1
#
_cell.length_a   1.000
_cell.length_b   1.000
_cell.length_c   1.000
_cell.angle_alpha   90.00
_cell.angle_beta   90.00
_cell.angle_gamma   90.00
#
_symmetry.space_group_name_H-M   'P 1'
#
loop_
_entity.id
_entity.type
_entity.pdbx_description
1 polymer ?
#
loop_
_entity_poly.entity_id
_entity_poly.type
_entity_poly.pdbx_seq_one_letter_code
_entity_poly.pdbx_strand_id
1 'polypeptide(L)'
;MKAINLFSLFLCLILISCSTESEADYNFSDQQEFTPEPLYRNIDSPVMKLKNPASGKKQSKDTYVALAMAEYITSTESGQIGNTIYFNNRGNKKLSFDFVPFLSEDGTPDISYYVDNSRPSKDLDVNVTNAAIDRAMNTWDELTCSDLGIYEYVPEEIVSTGYITKLLFDLGYTTTDFGGSYEYFGDVVHSGWLPAEFFDIPIIFGSEGGSDSVIGVTFTINYTDEFGIPIDLDNNGKSDVAWREIYYNDNFIWNDGSTFDVESIALHEAGHGLSQAHFGKLFQTNSNEKFHFSPRAVMNAGYVGGAYTDIQRTDEAGHCSNWASWSKR
;
A
#
# COMPACT_ATOMS: atom_id res chain seq x y z
N MET A 1 30.74 -52.68 58.26
CA MET A 1 30.34 -52.08 56.97
C MET A 1 29.87 -53.19 56.05
N LYS A 2 28.65 -53.03 55.53
CA LYS A 2 27.97 -53.73 54.41
C LYS A 2 28.54 -55.07 53.94
N ALA A 3 27.71 -56.11 54.03
CA ALA A 3 27.19 -56.84 52.86
C ALA A 3 26.24 -57.94 53.36
N ILE A 4 24.96 -57.85 53.03
CA ILE A 4 24.01 -58.95 53.19
C ILE A 4 23.57 -59.37 51.80
N ASN A 5 23.66 -60.70 51.62
CA ASN A 5 23.26 -61.55 50.52
C ASN A 5 21.98 -61.14 49.80
N LEU A 6 21.90 -61.45 48.50
CA LEU A 6 20.68 -62.04 47.99
C LEU A 6 20.95 -63.09 46.91
N PHE A 7 20.20 -64.16 47.05
CA PHE A 7 20.28 -65.47 46.45
C PHE A 7 19.35 -65.50 45.22
N SER A 8 19.77 -66.21 44.18
CA SER A 8 18.97 -67.05 43.27
C SER A 8 17.66 -66.55 42.63
N LEU A 9 17.69 -66.63 41.29
CA LEU A 9 16.81 -67.47 40.46
C LEU A 9 15.29 -67.17 40.48
N PHE A 10 14.72 -66.71 39.35
CA PHE A 10 13.73 -67.48 38.58
C PHE A 10 13.26 -66.73 37.33
N LEU A 11 13.15 -67.50 36.25
CA LEU A 11 12.45 -67.18 35.01
C LEU A 11 10.97 -67.56 35.17
N CYS A 12 10.02 -66.68 34.86
CA CYS A 12 8.69 -67.10 34.38
C CYS A 12 7.89 -65.93 33.80
N LEU A 13 7.32 -66.18 32.61
CA LEU A 13 6.23 -65.43 31.99
C LEU A 13 4.98 -65.39 32.89
N ILE A 14 4.10 -64.40 32.72
CA ILE A 14 2.67 -64.54 32.34
C ILE A 14 1.91 -63.19 32.46
N LEU A 15 1.41 -62.74 31.30
CA LEU A 15 0.06 -62.22 30.94
C LEU A 15 -0.65 -61.03 31.64
N ILE A 16 -1.12 -60.13 30.75
CA ILE A 16 -2.44 -59.45 30.65
C ILE A 16 -2.76 -58.28 31.59
N SER A 17 -2.90 -57.09 30.99
CA SER A 17 -4.03 -56.18 31.20
C SER A 17 -4.14 -55.21 30.01
N CYS A 18 -5.12 -55.43 29.13
CA CYS A 18 -5.60 -54.43 28.19
C CYS A 18 -6.31 -53.33 28.98
N SER A 19 -5.77 -52.12 28.99
CA SER A 19 -6.56 -50.90 29.20
C SER A 19 -6.77 -50.26 27.85
N THR A 20 -8.02 -50.25 27.39
CA THR A 20 -8.51 -49.38 26.33
C THR A 20 -8.28 -47.93 26.74
N GLU A 21 -7.23 -47.30 26.21
CA GLU A 21 -7.17 -45.86 26.14
C GLU A 21 -8.21 -45.41 25.12
N SER A 22 -9.18 -44.64 25.59
CA SER A 22 -10.10 -43.93 24.73
C SER A 22 -9.28 -42.99 23.85
N GLU A 23 -9.20 -43.31 22.56
CA GLU A 23 -8.87 -42.33 21.52
C GLU A 23 -9.89 -41.20 21.67
N ALA A 24 -9.45 -40.11 22.31
CA ALA A 24 -10.11 -38.85 22.15
C ALA A 24 -9.83 -38.42 20.72
N ASP A 25 -10.81 -38.68 19.84
CA ASP A 25 -10.95 -38.03 18.54
C ASP A 25 -11.01 -36.52 18.78
N TYR A 26 -9.84 -35.89 18.88
CA TYR A 26 -9.69 -34.47 18.64
C TYR A 26 -9.86 -34.28 17.13
N ASN A 27 -11.12 -34.14 16.71
CA ASN A 27 -11.47 -33.52 15.45
C ASN A 27 -10.90 -32.10 15.45
N PHE A 28 -9.69 -31.96 14.94
CA PHE A 28 -9.12 -30.71 14.47
C PHE A 28 -9.75 -30.40 13.10
N SER A 29 -11.08 -30.29 13.06
CA SER A 29 -11.80 -29.84 11.88
C SER A 29 -12.13 -28.36 12.06
N ASP A 30 -11.82 -27.60 11.01
CA ASP A 30 -12.20 -26.21 10.79
C ASP A 30 -11.35 -25.14 11.48
N GLN A 31 -10.04 -25.17 11.27
CA GLN A 31 -9.35 -23.92 10.95
C GLN A 31 -9.67 -23.59 9.50
N GLN A 32 -10.81 -22.93 9.27
CA GLN A 32 -11.09 -22.27 8.01
C GLN A 32 -9.90 -21.35 7.73
N GLU A 33 -9.13 -21.67 6.70
CA GLU A 33 -8.02 -20.84 6.25
C GLU A 33 -8.62 -19.52 5.79
N PHE A 34 -8.66 -18.55 6.71
CA PHE A 34 -9.03 -17.19 6.39
C PHE A 34 -7.94 -16.65 5.48
N THR A 35 -8.24 -16.61 4.18
CA THR A 35 -7.50 -15.85 3.19
C THR A 35 -8.10 -14.46 3.17
N PRO A 36 -7.64 -13.51 4.01
CA PRO A 36 -8.07 -12.12 3.87
C PRO A 36 -7.79 -11.69 2.44
N GLU A 37 -8.79 -11.14 1.77
CA GLU A 37 -8.57 -10.50 0.48
C GLU A 37 -7.60 -9.33 0.69
N PRO A 38 -6.73 -9.04 -0.30
CA PRO A 38 -5.81 -7.93 -0.18
C PRO A 38 -6.60 -6.62 0.00
N LEU A 39 -6.07 -5.68 0.79
CA LEU A 39 -6.71 -4.39 1.11
C LEU A 39 -6.59 -3.41 -0.06
N TYR A 40 -7.25 -3.73 -1.17
CA TYR A 40 -7.46 -2.81 -2.29
C TYR A 40 -8.89 -2.89 -2.79
N ARG A 41 -9.34 -1.85 -3.50
CA ARG A 41 -10.65 -1.85 -4.15
C ARG A 41 -10.53 -1.45 -5.62
N ASN A 42 -11.08 -2.27 -6.50
CA ASN A 42 -11.32 -1.89 -7.89
C ASN A 42 -12.52 -0.95 -7.92
N ILE A 43 -12.38 0.20 -8.58
CA ILE A 43 -13.43 1.21 -8.66
C ILE A 43 -13.83 1.32 -10.13
N ASP A 44 -15.10 1.06 -10.43
CA ASP A 44 -15.66 1.33 -11.75
C ASP A 44 -15.86 2.85 -11.89
N SER A 45 -15.09 3.47 -12.76
CA SER A 45 -14.98 4.93 -12.88
C SER A 45 -15.21 5.36 -14.32
N PRO A 46 -15.90 6.48 -14.56
CA PRO A 46 -16.11 6.97 -15.92
C PRO A 46 -14.78 7.35 -16.59
N VAL A 47 -14.73 7.15 -17.90
CA VAL A 47 -13.60 7.53 -18.74
C VAL A 47 -13.56 9.05 -18.88
N MET A 48 -12.43 9.65 -18.53
CA MET A 48 -12.21 11.08 -18.65
C MET A 48 -11.22 11.37 -19.76
N LYS A 49 -11.59 12.31 -20.63
CA LYS A 49 -10.69 12.83 -21.66
C LYS A 49 -9.84 13.94 -21.06
N LEU A 50 -8.54 13.76 -21.05
CA LEU A 50 -7.60 14.79 -20.60
C LEU A 50 -7.40 15.84 -21.69
N LYS A 51 -7.32 17.09 -21.26
CA LYS A 51 -6.79 18.18 -22.08
C LYS A 51 -5.35 18.39 -21.63
N ASN A 52 -4.38 18.04 -22.47
CA ASN A 52 -2.97 18.21 -22.14
C ASN A 52 -2.69 19.71 -21.83
N PRO A 53 -2.29 20.06 -20.58
CA PRO A 53 -2.10 21.46 -20.20
C PRO A 53 -0.87 22.11 -20.83
N ALA A 54 0.13 21.33 -21.25
CA ALA A 54 1.43 21.89 -21.64
C ALA A 54 2.24 20.97 -22.58
N SER A 55 2.00 21.05 -23.89
CA SER A 55 3.12 20.86 -24.82
C SER A 55 2.88 21.60 -26.14
N GLY A 56 3.65 22.66 -26.36
CA GLY A 56 3.78 23.32 -27.67
C GLY A 56 4.46 22.46 -28.75
N LYS A 57 4.47 21.13 -28.62
CA LYS A 57 5.09 20.21 -29.58
C LYS A 57 4.27 18.94 -29.78
N LYS A 58 3.78 18.82 -31.02
CA LYS A 58 3.07 17.71 -31.68
C LYS A 58 1.63 17.51 -31.22
N GLN A 59 0.74 17.43 -32.22
CA GLN A 59 -0.67 17.05 -32.15
C GLN A 59 -0.91 16.06 -31.02
N SER A 60 -1.51 16.51 -29.91
CA SER A 60 -1.91 15.61 -28.84
C SER A 60 -2.99 14.70 -29.39
N LYS A 61 -2.69 13.41 -29.51
CA LYS A 61 -3.74 12.40 -29.60
C LYS A 61 -4.62 12.58 -28.35
N ASP A 62 -5.93 12.45 -28.49
CA ASP A 62 -6.81 12.49 -27.34
C ASP A 62 -6.35 11.40 -26.34
N THR A 63 -6.03 11.81 -25.12
CA THR A 63 -5.62 10.92 -24.03
C THR A 63 -6.82 10.71 -23.11
N TYR A 64 -7.12 9.45 -22.82
CA TYR A 64 -8.21 9.05 -21.95
C TYR A 64 -7.64 8.36 -20.72
N VAL A 65 -8.29 8.58 -19.58
CA VAL A 65 -7.91 7.96 -18.32
C VAL A 65 -9.12 7.49 -17.53
N ALA A 66 -8.89 6.53 -16.64
CA ALA A 66 -9.85 6.09 -15.64
C ALA A 66 -9.15 5.75 -14.32
N LEU A 67 -9.86 5.98 -13.20
CA LEU A 67 -9.44 5.44 -11.91
C LEU A 67 -9.59 3.92 -11.95
N ALA A 68 -8.50 3.21 -11.66
CA ALA A 68 -8.47 1.75 -11.73
C ALA A 68 -8.56 1.10 -10.35
N MET A 69 -7.77 1.60 -9.39
CA MET A 69 -7.70 1.01 -8.07
C MET A 69 -7.30 2.01 -6.99
N ALA A 70 -7.57 1.62 -5.76
CA ALA A 70 -7.14 2.29 -4.55
C ALA A 70 -6.52 1.27 -3.58
N GLU A 71 -5.32 1.56 -3.08
CA GLU A 71 -4.58 0.76 -2.09
C GLU A 71 -4.41 1.56 -0.80
N TYR A 72 -4.55 0.90 0.35
CA TYR A 72 -4.63 1.59 1.64
C TYR A 72 -3.74 0.93 2.71
N ILE A 73 -3.13 1.74 3.57
CA ILE A 73 -2.51 1.26 4.82
C ILE A 73 -3.46 1.46 6.02
N THR A 74 -3.58 0.43 6.87
CA THR A 74 -4.58 0.40 7.96
C THR A 74 -4.00 0.34 9.38
N SER A 75 -4.72 0.88 10.37
CA SER A 75 -4.46 0.70 11.81
C SER A 75 -5.00 -0.65 12.32
N THR A 76 -4.47 -1.17 13.44
CA THR A 76 -4.54 -2.61 13.78
C THR A 76 -5.42 -3.00 14.98
N GLU A 77 -6.46 -2.25 15.36
CA GLU A 77 -7.23 -2.48 16.60
C GLU A 77 -8.46 -3.43 16.44
N SER A 78 -8.40 -4.71 16.85
CA SER A 78 -9.56 -5.60 17.23
C SER A 78 -9.12 -7.02 17.65
N GLY A 79 -9.81 -7.74 18.57
CA GLY A 79 -9.31 -8.99 19.19
C GLY A 79 -10.30 -10.17 19.40
N GLN A 80 -9.80 -11.44 19.37
CA GLN A 80 -10.45 -12.73 19.76
C GLN A 80 -9.43 -13.89 19.92
N ILE A 81 -9.64 -14.87 20.84
CA ILE A 81 -8.68 -15.96 21.20
C ILE A 81 -8.25 -16.83 20.00
N GLY A 82 -6.96 -16.80 19.66
CA GLY A 82 -6.34 -17.46 18.49
C GLY A 82 -5.04 -16.76 18.11
N ASN A 83 -4.64 -16.76 16.83
CA ASN A 83 -3.88 -15.65 16.26
C ASN A 83 -4.86 -14.86 15.39
N THR A 84 -5.01 -13.56 15.62
CA THR A 84 -5.84 -12.73 14.74
C THR A 84 -4.98 -12.34 13.55
N ILE A 85 -5.34 -12.78 12.34
CA ILE A 85 -4.65 -12.38 11.09
C ILE A 85 -5.37 -11.17 10.54
N TYR A 86 -4.68 -10.03 10.42
CA TYR A 86 -5.26 -8.80 9.88
C TYR A 86 -5.13 -8.74 8.35
N PHE A 87 -4.00 -9.21 7.81
CA PHE A 87 -3.80 -9.39 6.39
C PHE A 87 -2.78 -10.52 6.13
N ASN A 88 -2.80 -11.10 4.93
CA ASN A 88 -1.87 -12.15 4.50
C ASN A 88 -1.58 -12.05 3.00
N ASN A 89 -0.78 -11.05 2.63
CA ASN A 89 -0.46 -10.71 1.25
C ASN A 89 0.85 -11.42 0.86
N ARG A 90 0.75 -12.60 0.24
CA ARG A 90 1.92 -13.40 -0.19
C ARG A 90 2.12 -13.43 -1.71
N GLY A 91 1.75 -12.33 -2.36
CA GLY A 91 1.93 -12.13 -3.81
C GLY A 91 3.38 -11.88 -4.22
N ASN A 92 3.57 -11.46 -5.46
CA ASN A 92 4.88 -11.14 -6.05
C ASN A 92 5.34 -9.69 -5.79
N LYS A 93 4.67 -8.94 -4.90
CA LYS A 93 4.92 -7.50 -4.62
C LYS A 93 4.73 -6.56 -5.81
N LYS A 94 4.05 -7.00 -6.87
CA LYS A 94 3.81 -6.17 -8.06
C LYS A 94 2.35 -5.83 -8.20
N LEU A 95 2.07 -4.58 -8.54
CA LEU A 95 0.77 -4.20 -9.09
C LEU A 95 0.62 -4.74 -10.52
N SER A 96 -0.64 -4.90 -10.93
CA SER A 96 -1.02 -5.20 -12.32
C SER A 96 -1.00 -3.96 -13.22
N PHE A 97 -0.49 -2.84 -12.70
CA PHE A 97 -0.43 -1.53 -13.32
C PHE A 97 1.00 -1.01 -13.19
N ASP A 98 1.60 -0.51 -14.26
CA ASP A 98 2.97 0.00 -14.25
C ASP A 98 3.15 1.23 -15.14
N PHE A 99 4.16 2.03 -14.84
CA PHE A 99 4.55 3.13 -15.72
C PHE A 99 5.26 2.60 -16.98
N VAL A 100 5.28 3.42 -18.02
CA VAL A 100 5.99 3.13 -19.27
C VAL A 100 7.05 4.22 -19.52
N PRO A 101 8.34 3.87 -19.71
CA PRO A 101 9.44 4.84 -19.74
C PRO A 101 9.36 5.92 -20.82
N PHE A 102 8.57 5.70 -21.87
CA PHE A 102 8.51 6.56 -23.05
C PHE A 102 7.22 7.37 -23.13
N LEU A 103 6.37 7.30 -22.11
CA LEU A 103 5.10 8.01 -22.01
C LEU A 103 5.10 9.10 -20.93
N SER A 104 6.22 9.30 -20.23
CA SER A 104 6.31 10.42 -19.30
C SER A 104 5.93 11.72 -20.01
N GLU A 105 5.02 12.47 -19.41
CA GLU A 105 4.50 13.72 -19.97
C GLU A 105 5.60 14.79 -20.08
N ASP A 106 6.67 14.68 -19.27
CA ASP A 106 7.84 15.56 -19.33
C ASP A 106 8.86 15.17 -20.42
N GLY A 107 8.66 14.01 -21.05
CA GLY A 107 9.52 13.47 -22.11
C GLY A 107 10.86 12.89 -21.62
N THR A 108 11.03 12.71 -20.31
CA THR A 108 12.18 12.06 -19.68
C THR A 108 11.79 10.65 -19.20
N PRO A 109 12.75 9.73 -19.05
CA PRO A 109 12.50 8.46 -18.37
C PRO A 109 12.54 8.60 -16.84
N ASP A 110 12.82 9.79 -16.31
CA ASP A 110 12.94 10.00 -14.87
C ASP A 110 11.54 10.05 -14.24
N ILE A 111 11.39 9.60 -13.00
CA ILE A 111 10.11 9.65 -12.28
C ILE A 111 10.01 10.97 -11.52
N SER A 112 9.01 11.75 -11.86
CA SER A 112 8.71 13.01 -11.19
C SER A 112 7.68 12.79 -10.07
N TYR A 113 7.83 13.52 -8.96
CA TYR A 113 6.80 13.60 -7.93
C TYR A 113 6.42 15.05 -7.63
N TYR A 114 5.20 15.26 -7.12
CA TYR A 114 4.72 16.58 -6.71
C TYR A 114 4.09 16.52 -5.33
N VAL A 115 4.31 17.56 -4.52
CA VAL A 115 3.68 17.73 -3.22
C VAL A 115 2.68 18.88 -3.27
N ASP A 116 1.39 18.56 -3.20
CA ASP A 116 0.31 19.53 -3.15
C ASP A 116 0.19 20.17 -1.76
N ASN A 117 0.73 21.38 -1.66
CA ASN A 117 0.70 22.16 -0.42
C ASN A 117 -0.62 22.91 -0.18
N SER A 118 -1.63 22.77 -1.06
CA SER A 118 -2.94 23.42 -0.88
C SER A 118 -3.78 22.76 0.21
N ARG A 119 -3.45 21.51 0.59
CA ARG A 119 -4.10 20.72 1.64
C ARG A 119 -3.07 20.21 2.65
N PRO A 120 -2.50 21.11 3.47
CA PRO A 120 -1.46 20.74 4.42
C PRO A 120 -2.04 19.91 5.57
N SER A 121 -1.18 19.15 6.24
CA SER A 121 -1.54 18.50 7.51
C SER A 121 -2.02 19.53 8.54
N LYS A 122 -3.05 19.17 9.32
CA LYS A 122 -3.50 20.00 10.45
C LYS A 122 -2.53 20.00 11.64
N ASP A 123 -1.65 18.99 11.75
CA ASP A 123 -0.85 18.73 12.96
C ASP A 123 0.61 19.18 12.84
N LEU A 124 1.13 19.26 11.61
CA LEU A 124 2.54 19.55 11.32
C LEU A 124 2.69 20.72 10.35
N ASP A 125 3.80 21.44 10.47
CA ASP A 125 4.17 22.49 9.51
C ASP A 125 4.46 21.89 8.12
N VAL A 126 4.05 22.59 7.06
CA VAL A 126 4.26 22.16 5.66
C VAL A 126 5.71 21.80 5.37
N ASN A 127 6.68 22.54 5.91
CA ASN A 127 8.10 22.23 5.65
C ASN A 127 8.52 20.91 6.28
N VAL A 128 7.89 20.52 7.41
CA VAL A 128 8.17 19.23 8.07
C VAL A 128 7.58 18.09 7.26
N THR A 129 6.33 18.22 6.81
CA THR A 129 5.68 17.19 6.00
C THR A 129 6.37 17.00 4.65
N ASN A 130 6.78 18.10 3.99
CA ASN A 130 7.46 18.03 2.71
C ASN A 130 8.85 17.39 2.87
N ALA A 131 9.62 17.79 3.89
CA ALA A 131 10.90 17.16 4.17
C ALA A 131 10.77 15.67 4.50
N ALA A 132 9.67 15.22 5.10
CA ALA A 132 9.41 13.80 5.34
C ALA A 132 9.06 13.04 4.05
N ILE A 133 8.24 13.65 3.18
CA ILE A 133 7.93 13.09 1.85
C ILE A 133 9.20 13.01 0.99
N ASP A 134 10.04 14.04 0.98
CA ASP A 134 11.31 14.04 0.25
C ASP A 134 12.22 12.90 0.70
N ARG A 135 12.33 12.65 2.02
CA ARG A 135 13.12 11.52 2.54
C ARG A 135 12.55 10.18 2.09
N ALA A 136 11.23 10.03 2.09
CA ALA A 136 10.57 8.83 1.58
C ALA A 136 10.84 8.59 0.09
N MET A 137 10.73 9.63 -0.75
CA MET A 137 11.02 9.52 -2.18
C MET A 137 12.50 9.22 -2.45
N ASN A 138 13.42 9.91 -1.77
CA ASN A 138 14.85 9.66 -1.88
C ASN A 138 15.23 8.24 -1.45
N THR A 139 14.58 7.70 -0.42
CA THR A 139 14.81 6.32 0.04
C THR A 139 14.55 5.29 -1.06
N TRP A 140 13.54 5.51 -1.92
CA TRP A 140 13.30 4.67 -3.09
C TRP A 140 14.30 4.91 -4.23
N ASP A 141 14.70 6.16 -4.47
CA ASP A 141 15.68 6.51 -5.53
C ASP A 141 17.08 5.96 -5.24
N GLU A 142 17.47 5.87 -3.97
CA GLU A 142 18.77 5.35 -3.53
C GLU A 142 18.94 3.83 -3.78
N LEU A 143 17.88 3.12 -4.18
CA LEU A 143 17.96 1.70 -4.50
C LEU A 143 18.74 1.44 -5.79
N THR A 144 19.95 0.90 -5.63
CA THR A 144 20.93 0.67 -6.71
C THR A 144 20.49 -0.25 -7.86
N CYS A 145 19.39 -0.99 -7.71
CA CYS A 145 18.91 -1.88 -8.76
C CYS A 145 18.07 -1.15 -9.83
N SER A 146 17.64 0.07 -9.57
CA SER A 146 16.96 0.96 -10.52
C SER A 146 17.74 2.25 -10.68
N ASP A 147 17.41 2.99 -11.74
CA ASP A 147 17.95 4.33 -12.00
C ASP A 147 16.79 5.22 -12.42
N LEU A 148 15.89 5.47 -11.46
CA LEU A 148 14.62 6.19 -11.70
C LEU A 148 14.82 7.69 -11.77
N GLY A 149 15.89 8.22 -11.19
CA GLY A 149 16.17 9.65 -11.22
C GLY A 149 15.06 10.46 -10.57
N ILE A 150 14.54 9.98 -9.44
CA ILE A 150 13.35 10.58 -8.81
C ILE A 150 13.62 12.04 -8.48
N TYR A 151 12.71 12.94 -8.87
CA TYR A 151 12.85 14.36 -8.61
C TYR A 151 11.52 15.04 -8.31
N GLU A 152 11.55 16.07 -7.46
CA GLU A 152 10.38 16.90 -7.19
C GLU A 152 10.13 17.87 -8.35
N TYR A 153 8.95 17.81 -8.94
CA TYR A 153 8.46 18.84 -9.85
C TYR A 153 7.87 20.00 -9.05
N VAL A 154 8.40 21.21 -9.24
CA VAL A 154 7.93 22.42 -8.56
C VAL A 154 7.29 23.36 -9.59
N PRO A 155 5.95 23.51 -9.63
CA PRO A 155 5.29 24.44 -10.54
C PRO A 155 5.61 25.90 -10.19
N GLU A 156 5.51 26.80 -11.17
CA GLU A 156 5.76 28.24 -10.98
C GLU A 156 4.75 28.91 -10.03
N GLU A 157 3.54 28.36 -9.95
CA GLU A 157 2.48 28.80 -9.05
C GLU A 157 2.02 27.63 -8.17
N ILE A 158 1.47 27.91 -6.99
CA ILE A 158 0.86 26.86 -6.15
C ILE A 158 -0.35 26.31 -6.91
N VAL A 159 -0.30 25.03 -7.27
CA VAL A 159 -1.42 24.37 -7.95
C VAL A 159 -2.03 23.30 -7.05
N SER A 160 -3.36 23.36 -6.90
CA SER A 160 -4.10 22.28 -6.23
C SER A 160 -4.33 21.15 -7.23
N THR A 161 -3.86 19.95 -6.89
CA THR A 161 -4.10 18.72 -7.68
C THR A 161 -5.21 17.91 -7.04
N GLY A 162 -5.41 16.65 -7.43
CA GLY A 162 -6.40 15.78 -6.82
C GLY A 162 -7.57 15.54 -7.77
N TYR A 163 -7.27 14.74 -8.79
CA TYR A 163 -8.23 14.22 -9.73
C TYR A 163 -9.34 13.47 -9.00
N ILE A 164 -8.98 12.67 -7.98
CA ILE A 164 -9.94 11.83 -7.26
C ILE A 164 -10.96 12.66 -6.50
N THR A 165 -10.52 13.66 -5.73
CA THR A 165 -11.45 14.54 -5.00
C THR A 165 -12.38 15.29 -5.95
N LYS A 166 -11.84 15.80 -7.05
CA LYS A 166 -12.62 16.51 -8.07
C LYS A 166 -13.64 15.61 -8.75
N LEU A 167 -13.22 14.40 -9.13
CA LEU A 167 -14.07 13.41 -9.78
C LEU A 167 -15.25 13.01 -8.90
N LEU A 168 -15.01 12.69 -7.62
CA LEU A 168 -16.06 12.25 -6.70
C LEU A 168 -17.09 13.35 -6.45
N PHE A 169 -16.64 14.60 -6.34
CA PHE A 169 -17.52 15.75 -6.18
C PHE A 169 -18.39 15.97 -7.43
N ASP A 170 -17.78 15.97 -8.62
CA ASP A 170 -18.49 16.20 -9.88
C ASP A 170 -19.50 15.09 -10.21
N LEU A 171 -19.20 13.85 -9.83
CA LEU A 171 -20.12 12.72 -9.99
C LEU A 171 -21.21 12.66 -8.91
N GLY A 172 -21.15 13.54 -7.91
CA GLY A 172 -22.14 13.62 -6.84
C GLY A 172 -22.04 12.48 -5.83
N TYR A 173 -20.89 11.81 -5.72
CA TYR A 173 -20.64 10.80 -4.66
C TYR A 173 -20.37 11.44 -3.30
N THR A 174 -20.05 12.73 -3.28
CA THR A 174 -19.96 13.58 -2.09
C THR A 174 -20.61 14.93 -2.36
N THR A 175 -21.19 15.54 -1.33
CA THR A 175 -21.67 16.94 -1.38
C THR A 175 -20.61 17.94 -0.90
N THR A 176 -19.53 17.45 -0.30
CA THR A 176 -18.43 18.27 0.20
C THR A 176 -17.39 18.41 -0.91
N ASP A 177 -17.09 19.65 -1.28
CA ASP A 177 -15.96 19.96 -2.15
C ASP A 177 -14.67 19.91 -1.33
N PHE A 178 -13.91 18.83 -1.49
CA PHE A 178 -12.60 18.64 -0.87
C PHE A 178 -11.46 19.35 -1.62
N GLY A 179 -11.82 20.21 -2.59
CA GLY A 179 -10.90 20.85 -3.50
C GLY A 179 -10.34 19.89 -4.56
N GLY A 180 -9.31 20.38 -5.23
CA GLY A 180 -8.59 19.68 -6.28
C GLY A 180 -9.03 20.00 -7.69
N SER A 181 -8.36 19.37 -8.65
CA SER A 181 -8.49 19.68 -10.07
C SER A 181 -8.25 18.44 -10.93
N TYR A 182 -8.61 18.53 -12.21
CA TYR A 182 -8.22 17.53 -13.21
C TYR A 182 -6.81 17.78 -13.78
N GLU A 183 -6.12 18.82 -13.28
CA GLU A 183 -4.72 19.05 -13.56
C GLU A 183 -3.90 18.20 -12.58
N TYR A 184 -2.84 17.58 -13.10
CA TYR A 184 -1.92 16.79 -12.31
C TYR A 184 -0.50 17.20 -12.69
N PHE A 185 0.43 17.04 -11.75
CA PHE A 185 1.83 17.38 -11.92
C PHE A 185 2.65 16.22 -11.39
N GLY A 186 3.48 15.66 -12.25
CA GLY A 186 4.32 14.52 -11.94
C GLY A 186 3.63 13.16 -12.03
N ASP A 187 4.44 12.11 -11.99
CA ASP A 187 4.02 10.71 -12.07
C ASP A 187 3.42 10.23 -10.74
N VAL A 188 3.99 10.68 -9.62
CA VAL A 188 3.51 10.41 -8.25
C VAL A 188 3.11 11.71 -7.57
N VAL A 189 1.84 11.83 -7.22
CA VAL A 189 1.27 13.07 -6.68
C VAL A 189 0.90 12.88 -5.22
N HIS A 190 1.58 13.56 -4.30
CA HIS A 190 1.17 13.69 -2.92
C HIS A 190 0.11 14.79 -2.81
N SER A 191 -1.16 14.41 -2.99
CA SER A 191 -2.32 15.31 -3.07
C SER A 191 -2.73 15.93 -1.73
N GLY A 192 -2.07 15.56 -0.64
CA GLY A 192 -2.20 16.21 0.67
C GLY A 192 -3.13 15.50 1.64
N TRP A 193 -3.54 16.22 2.68
CA TRP A 193 -4.31 15.71 3.81
C TRP A 193 -5.80 16.00 3.64
N LEU A 194 -6.63 14.97 3.80
CA LEU A 194 -8.08 15.05 3.65
C LEU A 194 -8.79 14.66 4.94
N PRO A 195 -9.93 15.30 5.23
CA PRO A 195 -10.65 15.05 6.47
C PRO A 195 -11.35 13.68 6.43
N ALA A 196 -11.79 13.22 7.60
CA ALA A 196 -12.47 11.94 7.80
C ALA A 196 -13.58 11.67 6.77
N GLU A 197 -14.35 12.70 6.40
CA GLU A 197 -15.48 12.58 5.48
C GLU A 197 -15.07 12.06 4.09
N PHE A 198 -13.85 12.34 3.63
CA PHE A 198 -13.34 11.75 2.38
C PHE A 198 -13.12 10.25 2.54
N PHE A 199 -12.52 9.84 3.66
CA PHE A 199 -12.23 8.44 3.98
C PHE A 199 -13.48 7.62 4.33
N ASP A 200 -14.64 8.26 4.43
CA ASP A 200 -15.93 7.58 4.62
C ASP A 200 -16.80 7.54 3.36
N ILE A 201 -16.26 7.91 2.19
CA ILE A 201 -16.95 7.80 0.91
C ILE A 201 -17.22 6.32 0.58
N PRO A 202 -18.48 5.85 0.57
CA PRO A 202 -18.75 4.40 0.56
C PRO A 202 -18.34 3.67 -0.72
N ILE A 203 -18.29 4.37 -1.85
CA ILE A 203 -17.85 3.79 -3.13
C ILE A 203 -16.35 3.47 -3.14
N ILE A 204 -15.57 4.13 -2.27
CA ILE A 204 -14.12 3.91 -2.13
C ILE A 204 -13.86 3.00 -0.92
N PHE A 205 -14.29 3.42 0.27
CA PHE A 205 -13.87 2.81 1.52
C PHE A 205 -14.85 1.75 2.08
N GLY A 206 -15.99 1.57 1.43
CA GLY A 206 -17.00 0.59 1.82
C GLY A 206 -18.06 1.21 2.73
N SER A 207 -19.13 0.46 3.02
CA SER A 207 -20.26 0.98 3.79
C SER A 207 -19.94 1.33 5.24
N GLU A 208 -18.85 0.77 5.77
CA GLU A 208 -18.39 1.02 7.14
C GLU A 208 -17.51 2.28 7.24
N GLY A 209 -17.09 2.83 6.10
CA GLY A 209 -16.12 3.90 6.05
C GLY A 209 -14.70 3.42 6.34
N GLY A 210 -13.76 4.35 6.29
CA GLY A 210 -12.34 4.12 6.46
C GLY A 210 -11.67 5.17 7.35
N SER A 211 -12.40 6.20 7.81
CA SER A 211 -11.81 7.33 8.53
C SER A 211 -11.07 6.95 9.82
N ASP A 212 -11.48 5.88 10.49
CA ASP A 212 -10.84 5.39 11.72
C ASP A 212 -9.78 4.31 11.48
N SER A 213 -9.64 3.81 10.26
CA SER A 213 -8.76 2.67 9.96
C SER A 213 -7.73 2.95 8.87
N VAL A 214 -8.07 3.69 7.82
CA VAL A 214 -7.20 4.00 6.68
C VAL A 214 -6.37 5.24 6.97
N ILE A 215 -5.06 5.10 7.07
CA ILE A 215 -4.14 6.19 7.43
C ILE A 215 -3.68 6.96 6.18
N GLY A 216 -3.45 6.23 5.09
CA GLY A 216 -3.05 6.73 3.78
C GLY A 216 -3.65 5.90 2.67
N VAL A 217 -3.76 6.49 1.48
CA VAL A 217 -4.27 5.84 0.28
C VAL A 217 -3.47 6.26 -0.94
N THR A 218 -3.18 5.31 -1.81
CA THR A 218 -2.67 5.54 -3.16
C THR A 218 -3.69 5.10 -4.20
N PHE A 219 -4.12 6.02 -5.04
CA PHE A 219 -4.97 5.76 -6.21
C PHE A 219 -4.13 5.61 -7.46
N THR A 220 -4.46 4.63 -8.30
CA THR A 220 -3.85 4.46 -9.61
C THR A 220 -4.80 4.92 -10.71
N ILE A 221 -4.34 5.89 -11.51
CA ILE A 221 -5.04 6.40 -12.69
C ILE A 221 -4.31 5.85 -13.91
N ASN A 222 -5.03 5.11 -14.75
CA ASN A 222 -4.44 4.50 -15.94
C ASN A 222 -4.83 5.23 -17.21
N TYR A 223 -3.99 5.10 -18.22
CA TYR A 223 -4.41 5.37 -19.57
C TYR A 223 -5.44 4.33 -20.04
N THR A 224 -6.42 4.81 -20.79
CA THR A 224 -7.47 4.01 -21.41
C THR A 224 -7.66 4.41 -22.87
N ASP A 225 -8.38 3.59 -23.63
CA ASP A 225 -8.97 4.04 -24.88
C ASP A 225 -10.26 4.86 -24.65
N GLU A 226 -10.87 5.32 -25.73
CA GLU A 226 -12.11 6.12 -25.68
C GLU A 226 -13.33 5.37 -25.07
N PHE A 227 -13.23 4.04 -24.92
CA PHE A 227 -14.25 3.18 -24.32
C PHE A 227 -13.92 2.76 -22.89
N GLY A 228 -12.78 3.20 -22.34
CA GLY A 228 -12.37 2.88 -20.97
C GLY A 228 -11.64 1.56 -20.84
N ILE A 229 -11.22 0.96 -21.96
CA ILE A 229 -10.42 -0.25 -21.92
C ILE A 229 -8.98 0.18 -21.58
N PRO A 230 -8.36 -0.37 -20.51
CA PRO A 230 -6.97 -0.09 -20.20
C PRO A 230 -6.04 -0.43 -21.37
N ILE A 231 -5.04 0.41 -21.58
CA ILE A 231 -4.05 0.20 -22.64
C ILE A 231 -2.78 -0.46 -22.08
N ASP A 232 -2.11 -1.24 -22.93
CA ASP A 232 -0.82 -1.90 -22.67
C ASP A 232 0.08 -1.60 -23.90
N LEU A 233 0.78 -0.47 -23.86
CA LEU A 233 1.51 0.09 -25.00
C LEU A 233 2.86 -0.59 -25.19
N ASP A 234 3.47 -1.09 -24.13
CA ASP A 234 4.74 -1.82 -24.18
C ASP A 234 4.55 -3.36 -24.33
N ASN A 235 3.30 -3.83 -24.30
CA ASN A 235 2.88 -5.23 -24.41
C ASN A 235 3.47 -6.13 -23.32
N ASN A 236 3.63 -5.60 -22.10
CA ASN A 236 4.17 -6.35 -20.96
C ASN A 236 3.09 -7.14 -20.20
N GLY A 237 1.81 -7.02 -20.60
CA GLY A 237 0.67 -7.69 -19.98
C GLY A 237 0.10 -6.96 -18.75
N LYS A 238 0.53 -5.73 -18.49
CA LYS A 238 0.01 -4.83 -17.46
C LYS A 238 -0.66 -3.64 -18.13
N SER A 239 -1.57 -2.98 -17.41
CA SER A 239 -2.14 -1.73 -17.89
C SER A 239 -1.19 -0.57 -17.60
N ASP A 240 -1.10 0.37 -18.52
CA ASP A 240 -0.21 1.53 -18.41
C ASP A 240 -0.78 2.59 -17.46
N VAL A 241 0.03 2.99 -16.49
CA VAL A 241 -0.29 4.06 -15.53
C VAL A 241 -0.06 5.42 -16.17
N ALA A 242 -1.01 6.33 -15.97
CA ALA A 242 -0.87 7.74 -16.30
C ALA A 242 -0.18 8.49 -15.14
N TRP A 243 -0.75 8.41 -13.94
CA TRP A 243 -0.13 8.88 -12.69
C TRP A 243 -0.77 8.19 -11.48
N ARG A 244 -0.19 8.42 -10.30
CA ARG A 244 -0.75 7.97 -9.02
C ARG A 244 -0.98 9.15 -8.08
N GLU A 245 -2.05 9.09 -7.30
CA GLU A 245 -2.41 10.12 -6.31
C GLU A 245 -2.43 9.55 -4.91
N ILE A 246 -1.73 10.22 -3.99
CA ILE A 246 -1.58 9.82 -2.60
C ILE A 246 -2.34 10.82 -1.73
N TYR A 247 -3.18 10.33 -0.82
CA TYR A 247 -3.86 11.13 0.18
C TYR A 247 -3.63 10.61 1.58
N TYR A 248 -3.57 11.53 2.53
CA TYR A 248 -3.34 11.24 3.95
C TYR A 248 -4.59 11.55 4.77
N ASN A 249 -4.92 10.71 5.74
CA ASN A 249 -6.10 10.87 6.56
C ASN A 249 -5.85 11.79 7.75
N ASP A 250 -6.44 12.97 7.70
CA ASP A 250 -6.37 14.01 8.73
C ASP A 250 -7.24 13.70 9.96
N ASN A 251 -7.87 12.52 10.05
CA ASN A 251 -8.47 12.04 11.30
C ASN A 251 -7.40 11.55 12.30
N PHE A 252 -6.25 11.09 11.81
CA PHE A 252 -5.11 10.69 12.65
C PHE A 252 -4.28 11.89 13.08
N ILE A 253 -3.51 11.73 14.17
CA ILE A 253 -2.59 12.75 14.68
C ILE A 253 -1.20 12.50 14.11
N TRP A 254 -0.78 13.34 13.16
CA TRP A 254 0.47 13.17 12.43
C TRP A 254 1.70 13.60 13.23
N ASN A 255 2.80 12.90 13.03
CA ASN A 255 4.09 13.14 13.66
C ASN A 255 5.24 12.92 12.67
N ASP A 256 6.43 13.40 13.01
CA ASP A 256 7.69 13.07 12.32
C ASP A 256 8.59 12.32 13.33
N GLY A 257 8.70 11.01 13.17
CA GLY A 257 9.46 10.08 14.01
C GLY A 257 8.70 9.33 15.12
N SER A 258 7.36 9.29 15.11
CA SER A 258 6.54 8.72 16.20
C SER A 258 5.35 7.87 15.73
N THR A 259 4.20 7.92 16.42
CA THR A 259 3.06 7.01 16.24
C THR A 259 2.55 6.99 14.82
N PHE A 260 1.99 8.06 14.26
CA PHE A 260 1.64 8.14 12.83
C PHE A 260 2.70 9.00 12.13
N ASP A 261 3.79 8.35 11.77
CA ASP A 261 4.97 8.98 11.20
C ASP A 261 4.78 9.28 9.71
N VAL A 262 4.88 10.56 9.33
CA VAL A 262 4.69 11.00 7.94
C VAL A 262 5.67 10.31 7.01
N GLU A 263 6.95 10.20 7.36
CA GLU A 263 7.96 9.59 6.49
C GLU A 263 7.65 8.11 6.24
N SER A 264 7.32 7.36 7.29
CA SER A 264 6.98 5.93 7.19
C SER A 264 5.77 5.67 6.29
N ILE A 265 4.73 6.48 6.45
CA ILE A 265 3.48 6.32 5.70
C ILE A 265 3.68 6.84 4.27
N ALA A 266 4.37 7.96 4.08
CA ALA A 266 4.75 8.43 2.76
C ALA A 266 5.64 7.42 2.03
N LEU A 267 6.57 6.75 2.72
CA LEU A 267 7.41 5.70 2.12
C LEU A 267 6.59 4.50 1.65
N HIS A 268 5.59 4.09 2.43
CA HIS A 268 4.63 3.05 2.05
C HIS A 268 3.81 3.45 0.82
N GLU A 269 3.16 4.61 0.87
CA GLU A 269 2.31 5.09 -0.22
C GLU A 269 3.12 5.40 -1.49
N ALA A 270 4.33 5.96 -1.36
CA ALA A 270 5.26 6.11 -2.47
C ALA A 270 5.68 4.76 -3.06
N GLY A 271 5.73 3.69 -2.25
CA GLY A 271 5.93 2.33 -2.76
C GLY A 271 4.82 1.91 -3.72
N HIS A 272 3.54 2.15 -3.37
CA HIS A 272 2.41 1.98 -4.30
C HIS A 272 2.54 2.92 -5.50
N GLY A 273 2.93 4.18 -5.23
CA GLY A 273 3.38 5.18 -6.18
C GLY A 273 4.37 4.63 -7.20
N LEU A 274 5.23 3.70 -6.79
CA LEU A 274 6.26 3.04 -7.59
C LEU A 274 5.94 1.55 -7.86
N SER A 275 4.67 1.23 -8.04
CA SER A 275 4.19 -0.08 -8.51
C SER A 275 4.43 -1.27 -7.55
N GLN A 276 4.76 -1.01 -6.28
CA GLN A 276 4.78 -2.04 -5.23
C GLN A 276 3.35 -2.40 -4.82
N ALA A 277 3.09 -3.70 -4.67
CA ALA A 277 1.91 -4.18 -3.97
C ALA A 277 2.20 -4.43 -2.49
N HIS A 278 1.14 -4.49 -1.68
CA HIS A 278 1.28 -4.97 -0.31
C HIS A 278 1.91 -6.36 -0.25
N PHE A 279 2.66 -6.61 0.83
CA PHE A 279 3.25 -7.91 1.09
C PHE A 279 3.49 -8.17 2.57
N GLY A 280 3.44 -9.44 2.93
CA GLY A 280 3.66 -9.95 4.26
C GLY A 280 2.36 -10.26 4.98
N LYS A 281 2.49 -10.55 6.26
CA LYS A 281 1.39 -10.94 7.13
C LYS A 281 1.52 -10.21 8.44
N LEU A 282 0.45 -9.62 8.93
CA LEU A 282 0.33 -9.15 10.31
C LEU A 282 -0.59 -10.07 11.09
N PHE A 283 -0.15 -10.44 12.29
CA PHE A 283 -0.99 -11.17 13.22
C PHE A 283 -0.76 -10.73 14.66
N GLN A 284 -1.80 -10.79 15.48
CA GLN A 284 -1.71 -10.56 16.92
C GLN A 284 -1.72 -11.90 17.66
N THR A 285 -0.77 -12.06 18.58
CA THR A 285 -0.77 -13.19 19.52
C THR A 285 -1.71 -12.86 20.67
N ASN A 286 -2.87 -13.50 20.74
CA ASN A 286 -3.89 -13.14 21.74
C ASN A 286 -3.45 -13.34 23.20
N SER A 287 -2.50 -14.25 23.48
CA SER A 287 -2.03 -14.48 24.85
C SER A 287 -1.21 -13.32 25.44
N ASN A 288 -0.73 -12.40 24.61
CA ASN A 288 0.05 -11.24 25.04
C ASN A 288 -0.30 -9.94 24.31
N GLU A 289 -1.31 -9.98 23.44
CA GLU A 289 -1.82 -8.88 22.62
C GLU A 289 -0.76 -8.22 21.73
N LYS A 290 0.40 -8.87 21.50
CA LYS A 290 1.48 -8.31 20.68
C LYS A 290 1.22 -8.59 19.20
N PHE A 291 1.46 -7.56 18.41
CA PHE A 291 1.49 -7.64 16.96
C PHE A 291 2.83 -8.20 16.45
N HIS A 292 2.75 -9.01 15.40
CA HIS A 292 3.87 -9.66 14.75
C HIS A 292 3.73 -9.57 13.24
N PHE A 293 4.85 -9.31 12.57
CA PHE A 293 4.94 -9.32 11.12
C PHE A 293 5.69 -10.55 10.60
N SER A 294 5.29 -11.06 9.44
CA SER A 294 5.95 -12.19 8.77
C SER A 294 5.86 -12.07 7.23
N PRO A 295 6.92 -11.56 6.56
CA PRO A 295 7.97 -10.72 7.13
C PRO A 295 7.46 -9.31 7.46
N ARG A 296 8.25 -8.59 8.25
CA ARG A 296 8.15 -7.13 8.35
C ARG A 296 8.68 -6.51 7.07
N ALA A 297 7.95 -5.55 6.52
CA ALA A 297 8.24 -4.86 5.26
C ALA A 297 7.60 -3.47 5.30
N VAL A 298 8.17 -2.51 4.57
CA VAL A 298 7.54 -1.19 4.37
C VAL A 298 6.15 -1.37 3.77
N MET A 299 6.02 -2.26 2.78
CA MET A 299 4.74 -2.53 2.10
C MET A 299 3.79 -3.47 2.87
N ASN A 300 3.89 -3.53 4.21
CA ASN A 300 2.89 -4.21 5.02
C ASN A 300 1.59 -3.40 5.04
N ALA A 301 0.43 -4.01 4.77
CA ALA A 301 -0.86 -3.31 4.68
C ALA A 301 -1.42 -2.78 6.03
N GLY A 302 -0.73 -3.08 7.13
CA GLY A 302 -1.11 -2.67 8.47
C GLY A 302 0.07 -2.03 9.19
N TYR A 303 -0.22 -0.99 9.95
CA TYR A 303 0.75 -0.13 10.61
C TYR A 303 0.50 -0.12 12.13
N VAL A 304 1.54 -0.45 12.90
CA VAL A 304 1.47 -0.62 14.37
C VAL A 304 2.15 0.52 15.13
N GLY A 305 2.42 1.64 14.45
CA GLY A 305 3.07 2.83 15.01
C GLY A 305 4.60 2.77 15.10
N GLY A 306 5.23 3.94 15.14
CA GLY A 306 6.69 4.13 15.18
C GLY A 306 7.32 4.39 13.81
N ALA A 307 8.57 4.85 13.78
CA ALA A 307 9.28 5.12 12.54
C ALA A 307 9.77 3.83 11.85
N TYR A 308 9.34 3.63 10.60
CA TYR A 308 9.64 2.53 9.70
C TYR A 308 10.04 3.05 8.33
N THR A 309 11.27 3.55 8.25
CA THR A 309 11.82 4.22 7.06
C THR A 309 12.87 3.38 6.33
N ASP A 310 13.15 2.17 6.82
CA ASP A 310 14.14 1.26 6.24
C ASP A 310 13.51 0.27 5.24
N ILE A 311 13.91 0.34 3.97
CA ILE A 311 13.58 -0.66 2.94
C ILE A 311 14.10 -2.04 3.35
N GLN A 312 13.19 -3.01 3.47
CA GLN A 312 13.56 -4.39 3.76
C GLN A 312 13.88 -5.14 2.46
N ARG A 313 14.62 -6.25 2.56
CA ARG A 313 15.01 -7.07 1.39
C ARG A 313 13.84 -7.48 0.49
N THR A 314 12.67 -7.69 1.08
CA THR A 314 11.48 -8.02 0.31
C THR A 314 10.95 -6.82 -0.46
N ASP A 315 11.01 -5.62 0.13
CA ASP A 315 10.64 -4.36 -0.54
C ASP A 315 11.61 -4.08 -1.69
N GLU A 316 12.92 -4.18 -1.44
CA GLU A 316 13.96 -4.07 -2.47
C GLU A 316 13.73 -5.07 -3.61
N ALA A 317 13.51 -6.36 -3.30
CA ALA A 317 13.26 -7.37 -4.32
C ALA A 317 12.02 -7.07 -5.18
N GLY A 318 10.94 -6.58 -4.55
CA GLY A 318 9.75 -6.11 -5.26
C GLY A 318 10.09 -4.94 -6.18
N HIS A 319 10.80 -3.93 -5.68
CA HIS A 319 11.22 -2.74 -6.42
C HIS A 319 12.07 -3.09 -7.63
N CYS A 320 13.14 -3.84 -7.42
CA CYS A 320 14.02 -4.28 -8.49
C CYS A 320 13.27 -5.12 -9.53
N SER A 321 12.29 -5.91 -9.11
CA SER A 321 11.52 -6.73 -10.04
C SER A 321 10.62 -5.90 -10.96
N ASN A 322 10.22 -4.69 -10.58
CA ASN A 322 9.50 -3.74 -11.43
C ASN A 322 10.48 -2.89 -12.26
N TRP A 323 11.52 -2.37 -11.62
CA TRP A 323 12.28 -1.24 -12.15
C TRP A 323 13.69 -1.56 -12.64
N ALA A 324 14.22 -2.77 -12.45
CA ALA A 324 15.60 -3.07 -12.89
C ALA A 324 15.78 -3.07 -14.41
N SER A 325 14.70 -3.24 -15.16
CA SER A 325 14.65 -3.11 -16.62
C SER A 325 14.28 -1.71 -17.10
N TRP A 326 13.97 -0.78 -16.18
CA TRP A 326 13.73 0.61 -16.53
C TRP A 326 14.92 1.18 -17.29
N SER A 327 14.66 2.04 -18.27
CA SER A 327 15.70 2.54 -19.15
C SER A 327 16.78 3.24 -18.32
N LYS A 328 17.98 2.66 -18.30
CA LYS A 328 19.13 3.23 -17.59
C LYS A 328 19.59 4.50 -18.28
N ARG A 329 20.02 5.49 -17.49
CA ARG A 329 20.63 6.73 -18.02
C ARG A 329 21.97 6.47 -18.70
#